data_AF-Q7Z0P8-F1
#
_entry.id   AF-Q7Z0P8-F1
#
_cell.length_a   1.000
_cell.length_b   1.000
_cell.length_c   1.000
_cell.angle_alpha   90.00
_cell.angle_beta   90.00
_cell.angle_gamma   90.00
#
_symmetry.space_group_name_H-M   'P 1'
#
loop_
_entity.id
_entity.type
_entity.pdbx_description
1 polymer ?
#
loop_
_entity_poly.entity_id
_entity_poly.type
_entity_poly.pdbx_seq_one_letter_code
_entity_poly.pdbx_strand_id
1 'polypeptide(L)'
;APQPFTDYNTDTKSVLDQAIRILQAMLDVSADEGWLVTSLRITQLIQMVIQGRWYHDNALLTLPHMTPFHISCLNRPSGEGAKRKGFPNIQGPIQTLPEFLAVCDGKFDAVLAMLGEDMTRNQLDQLYQVMGTLPQVEVNMVVKGWGA
;
A
#
# COMPACT_ATOMS: atom_id res chain seq x y z
N ALA A 1 -1.24 -10.05 -20.24
CA ALA A 1 -0.69 -10.22 -21.60
C ALA A 1 -0.29 -8.85 -22.12
N PRO A 2 0.90 -8.68 -22.74
CA PRO A 2 1.23 -7.43 -23.40
C PRO A 2 0.20 -7.18 -24.52
N GLN A 3 -0.39 -6.00 -24.53
CA GLN A 3 -1.49 -5.67 -25.42
C GLN A 3 -0.97 -5.49 -26.86
N PRO A 4 -1.71 -5.96 -27.87
CA PRO A 4 -1.19 -6.18 -29.23
C PRO A 4 -0.91 -4.90 -30.05
N PHE A 5 -1.25 -3.70 -29.55
CA PHE A 5 -1.01 -2.43 -30.25
C PHE A 5 -0.55 -1.36 -29.26
N THR A 6 0.44 -0.57 -29.66
CA THR A 6 1.11 0.45 -28.83
C THR A 6 0.19 1.57 -28.34
N ASP A 7 -0.93 1.83 -29.02
CA ASP A 7 -1.81 2.98 -28.75
C ASP A 7 -2.76 2.73 -27.57
N TYR A 8 -3.03 1.47 -27.21
CA TYR A 8 -3.94 1.15 -26.11
C TYR A 8 -3.41 1.63 -24.75
N ASN A 9 -2.09 1.62 -24.55
CA ASN A 9 -1.50 2.11 -23.31
C ASN A 9 -1.66 3.63 -23.17
N THR A 10 -1.48 4.38 -24.25
CA THR A 10 -1.67 5.83 -24.25
C THR A 10 -3.13 6.21 -24.09
N ASP A 11 -4.04 5.48 -24.74
CA ASP A 11 -5.49 5.69 -24.61
C ASP A 11 -5.96 5.37 -23.19
N THR A 12 -5.54 4.23 -22.64
CA THR A 12 -5.90 3.82 -21.27
C THR A 12 -5.39 4.83 -20.26
N LYS A 13 -4.14 5.31 -20.41
CA LYS A 13 -3.58 6.33 -19.53
C LYS A 13 -4.41 7.62 -19.58
N SER A 14 -4.75 8.09 -20.78
CA SER A 14 -5.59 9.29 -20.97
C SER A 14 -6.95 9.15 -20.30
N VAL A 15 -7.62 8.01 -20.48
CA VAL A 15 -8.93 7.72 -19.86
C VAL A 15 -8.82 7.68 -18.33
N LEU A 16 -7.80 7.03 -17.77
CA LEU A 16 -7.60 6.93 -16.32
C LEU A 16 -7.32 8.31 -15.69
N ASP A 17 -6.51 9.15 -16.35
CA ASP A 17 -6.20 10.50 -15.88
C ASP A 17 -7.48 11.37 -15.82
N GLN A 18 -8.39 11.22 -16.78
CA GLN A 18 -9.69 11.91 -16.75
C GLN A 18 -10.67 11.31 -15.74
N ALA A 19 -10.67 9.99 -15.58
CA ALA A 19 -11.56 9.30 -14.64
C ALA A 19 -11.35 9.78 -13.19
N ILE A 20 -10.11 10.05 -12.78
CA ILE A 20 -9.81 10.57 -11.44
C ILE A 20 -10.54 11.90 -11.17
N ARG A 21 -10.55 12.82 -12.14
CA ARG A 21 -11.21 14.13 -11.99
C ARG A 21 -12.72 13.98 -11.82
N ILE A 22 -13.33 13.07 -12.57
CA ILE A 22 -14.77 12.76 -12.47
C ILE A 22 -15.07 12.16 -11.09
N LEU A 23 -14.26 11.20 -10.63
CA LEU A 23 -14.43 10.58 -9.32
C LEU A 23 -14.29 11.59 -8.17
N GLN A 24 -13.37 12.54 -8.28
CA GLN A 24 -13.25 13.62 -7.30
C GLN A 24 -14.50 14.52 -7.27
N ALA A 25 -15.02 14.92 -8.43
CA ALA A 25 -16.28 15.67 -8.50
C ALA A 25 -17.47 14.90 -7.92
N MET A 26 -17.54 13.58 -8.15
CA MET A 26 -18.54 12.72 -7.54
C MET A 26 -18.41 12.66 -6.01
N LEU A 27 -17.16 12.64 -5.50
CA LEU A 27 -16.89 12.66 -4.07
C LEU A 27 -17.42 13.96 -3.45
N ASP A 28 -17.12 15.10 -4.07
CA ASP A 28 -17.54 16.42 -3.60
C ASP A 28 -19.07 16.53 -3.48
N VAL A 29 -19.80 16.12 -4.53
CA VAL A 29 -21.28 16.10 -4.50
C VAL A 29 -21.81 15.15 -3.43
N SER A 30 -21.23 13.95 -3.31
CA SER A 30 -21.69 12.98 -2.31
C SER A 30 -21.41 13.42 -0.87
N ALA A 31 -20.35 14.21 -0.66
CA ALA A 31 -20.01 14.77 0.63
C ALA A 31 -20.93 15.94 1.01
N ASP A 32 -21.27 16.81 0.04
CA ASP A 32 -22.20 17.93 0.23
C ASP A 32 -23.61 17.46 0.62
N GLU A 33 -24.06 16.37 -0.01
CA GLU A 33 -25.33 15.70 0.31
C GLU A 33 -25.29 14.83 1.58
N GLY A 34 -24.12 14.69 2.22
CA GLY A 34 -23.94 13.89 3.42
C GLY A 34 -24.04 12.37 3.21
N TRP A 35 -23.86 11.88 1.99
CA TRP A 35 -23.92 10.45 1.65
C TRP A 35 -22.61 9.73 2.01
N LEU A 36 -22.44 9.41 3.29
CA LEU A 36 -21.21 8.80 3.81
C LEU A 36 -20.80 7.53 3.08
N VAL A 37 -21.73 6.58 2.89
CA VAL A 37 -21.40 5.29 2.26
C VAL A 37 -20.91 5.51 0.83
N THR A 38 -21.60 6.35 0.07
CA THR A 38 -21.24 6.70 -1.31
C THR A 38 -19.87 7.37 -1.36
N SER A 39 -19.64 8.35 -0.49
CA SER A 39 -18.36 9.06 -0.37
C SER A 39 -17.19 8.10 -0.12
N LEU A 40 -17.35 7.16 0.82
CA LEU A 40 -16.35 6.14 1.13
C LEU A 40 -16.10 5.20 -0.06
N ARG A 41 -17.15 4.79 -0.79
CA ARG A 41 -17.00 3.94 -1.98
C ARG A 41 -16.29 4.66 -3.13
N ILE A 42 -16.58 5.95 -3.34
CA ILE A 42 -15.87 6.76 -4.33
C ILE A 42 -14.39 6.91 -3.94
N THR A 43 -14.10 7.12 -2.65
CA THR A 43 -12.72 7.18 -2.15
C THR A 43 -11.96 5.87 -2.43
N GLN A 44 -12.60 4.72 -2.21
CA GLN A 44 -12.02 3.41 -2.57
C GLN A 44 -11.78 3.27 -4.08
N LEU A 45 -12.71 3.73 -4.92
CA LEU A 45 -12.54 3.74 -6.39
C LEU A 45 -11.35 4.59 -6.83
N ILE A 46 -11.19 5.79 -6.25
CA ILE A 46 -10.04 6.67 -6.53
C ILE A 46 -8.72 5.94 -6.20
N GLN A 47 -8.65 5.29 -5.03
CA GLN A 47 -7.47 4.51 -4.64
C GLN A 47 -7.17 3.36 -5.61
N MET A 48 -8.20 2.62 -6.04
CA MET A 48 -8.04 1.54 -7.01
C MET A 48 -7.52 2.04 -8.36
N VAL A 49 -8.04 3.16 -8.86
CA VAL A 49 -7.63 3.75 -10.15
C VAL A 49 -6.19 4.26 -10.07
N ILE A 50 -5.81 4.98 -9.01
CA ILE A 50 -4.46 5.53 -8.84
C ILE A 50 -3.42 4.40 -8.73
N GLN A 51 -3.72 3.35 -7.96
CA GLN A 51 -2.80 2.24 -7.75
C GLN A 51 -2.84 1.20 -8.88
N GLY A 52 -3.87 1.23 -9.72
CA GLY A 52 -4.11 0.22 -10.76
C GLY A 52 -4.41 -1.17 -10.18
N ARG A 53 -4.97 -1.23 -8.95
CA ARG A 53 -5.23 -2.46 -8.20
C ARG A 53 -6.68 -2.53 -7.74
N TRP A 54 -7.18 -3.73 -7.50
CA TRP A 54 -8.50 -3.89 -6.92
C TRP A 54 -8.48 -3.78 -5.39
N TYR A 55 -9.61 -3.41 -4.79
CA TYR A 55 -9.72 -3.22 -3.34
C TYR A 55 -9.50 -4.50 -2.51
N HIS A 56 -9.65 -5.67 -3.15
CA HIS A 56 -9.45 -6.98 -2.52
C HIS A 56 -8.04 -7.52 -2.75
N ASP A 57 -7.20 -6.82 -3.51
CA ASP A 57 -5.79 -7.18 -3.65
C ASP A 57 -5.05 -6.92 -2.34
N ASN A 58 -4.01 -7.72 -2.09
CA ASN A 58 -3.13 -7.50 -0.95
C ASN A 58 -2.39 -6.16 -1.11
N ALA A 59 -2.41 -5.33 -0.06
CA ALA A 59 -1.79 -4.00 -0.05
C ALA A 59 -0.28 -4.02 -0.34
N LEU A 60 0.42 -5.12 -0.06
CA LEU A 60 1.86 -5.28 -0.36
C LEU A 60 2.15 -5.28 -1.87
N LEU A 61 1.15 -5.58 -2.71
CA LEU A 61 1.28 -5.52 -4.17
C LEU A 61 1.36 -4.10 -4.72
N THR A 62 1.23 -3.07 -3.86
CA THR A 62 1.50 -1.67 -4.20
C THR A 62 3.00 -1.36 -4.22
N LEU A 63 3.83 -2.18 -3.56
CA LEU A 63 5.29 -2.02 -3.57
C LEU A 63 5.86 -2.49 -4.92
N PRO A 64 6.94 -1.86 -5.40
CA PRO A 64 7.56 -2.25 -6.66
C PRO A 64 8.13 -3.67 -6.57
N HIS A 65 8.07 -4.41 -7.68
CA HIS A 65 8.59 -5.79 -7.82
C HIS A 65 7.92 -6.85 -6.94
N MET A 66 6.92 -6.48 -6.13
CA MET A 66 6.16 -7.44 -5.35
C MET A 66 5.20 -8.24 -6.25
N THR A 67 5.25 -9.56 -6.08
CA THR A 67 4.36 -10.50 -6.77
C THR A 67 3.54 -11.28 -5.75
N PRO A 68 2.41 -11.90 -6.14
CA PRO A 68 1.66 -12.77 -5.24
C PRO A 68 2.50 -13.91 -4.66
N PHE A 69 3.52 -14.37 -5.39
CA PHE A 69 4.48 -15.37 -4.93
C PHE A 69 5.28 -14.86 -3.72
N HIS A 70 5.86 -13.65 -3.81
CA HIS A 70 6.59 -13.05 -2.69
C HIS A 70 5.71 -12.94 -1.45
N ILE A 71 4.45 -12.54 -1.59
CA ILE A 71 3.52 -12.43 -0.46
C ILE A 71 3.25 -13.78 0.20
N SER A 72 3.13 -14.86 -0.59
CA SER A 72 2.92 -16.21 -0.06
C SER A 72 4.12 -16.75 0.72
N CYS A 73 5.34 -16.33 0.36
CA CYS A 73 6.58 -16.73 1.01
C CYS A 73 7.01 -15.78 2.14
N LEU A 74 6.41 -14.59 2.22
CA LEU A 74 6.78 -13.53 3.15
C LEU A 74 6.38 -13.90 4.59
N ASN A 75 7.34 -14.49 5.29
CA ASN A 75 7.21 -14.86 6.69
C ASN A 75 8.07 -13.94 7.57
N ARG A 76 7.57 -13.61 8.76
CA ARG A 76 8.36 -12.85 9.74
C ARG A 76 9.61 -13.67 10.11
N PRO A 77 10.79 -13.05 10.23
CA PRO A 77 12.01 -13.76 10.59
C PRO A 77 11.84 -14.42 11.98
N SER A 78 11.73 -15.74 11.98
CA SER A 78 11.46 -16.57 13.16
C SER A 78 12.76 -17.23 13.64
N GLY A 79 13.34 -16.73 14.74
CA GLY A 79 14.50 -17.35 15.39
C GLY A 79 14.93 -16.64 16.68
N GLU A 80 15.74 -17.29 17.51
CA GLU A 80 16.27 -16.72 18.76
C GLU A 80 17.07 -15.41 18.53
N GLY A 81 17.64 -15.23 17.34
CA GLY A 81 18.28 -13.98 16.91
C GLY A 81 17.32 -12.81 16.67
N ALA A 82 16.04 -13.07 16.39
CA ALA A 82 15.02 -12.03 16.21
C ALA A 82 14.62 -11.39 17.55
N LYS A 83 14.57 -12.18 18.64
CA LYS A 83 14.35 -11.67 20.01
C LYS A 83 15.44 -10.68 20.45
N ARG A 84 16.69 -10.88 20.01
CA ARG A 84 17.81 -9.96 20.30
C ARG A 84 17.76 -8.65 19.50
N LYS A 85 17.06 -8.60 18.37
CA LYS A 85 16.98 -7.44 17.46
C LYS A 85 15.72 -6.58 17.66
N GLY A 86 14.88 -6.89 18.64
CA GLY A 86 13.74 -6.05 19.04
C GLY A 86 12.47 -6.24 18.21
N PHE A 87 12.33 -7.34 17.45
CA PHE A 87 11.11 -7.58 16.69
C PHE A 87 9.92 -7.86 17.63
N PRO A 88 8.76 -7.23 17.41
CA PRO A 88 7.57 -7.44 18.24
C PRO A 88 7.10 -8.90 18.13
N ASN A 89 6.68 -9.48 19.26
CA ASN A 89 6.29 -10.90 19.39
C ASN A 89 4.87 -11.12 18.85
N ILE A 90 4.65 -10.79 17.59
CA ILE A 90 3.40 -11.05 16.88
C ILE A 90 3.65 -12.34 16.08
N GLN A 91 2.72 -13.29 16.12
CA GLN A 91 2.72 -14.50 15.27
C GLN A 91 1.79 -14.31 14.06
N GLY A 92 2.15 -14.87 12.90
CA GLY A 92 1.34 -14.82 11.67
C GLY A 92 2.05 -14.23 10.43
N PRO A 93 1.49 -14.45 9.23
CA PRO A 93 1.99 -13.86 7.98
C PRO A 93 1.73 -12.36 7.96
N ILE A 94 2.60 -11.61 7.28
CA ILE A 94 2.43 -10.15 7.12
C ILE A 94 1.40 -9.90 6.02
N GLN A 95 0.28 -9.29 6.38
CA GLN A 95 -0.83 -9.08 5.43
C GLN A 95 -1.03 -7.62 5.05
N THR A 96 -0.42 -6.70 5.80
CA THR A 96 -0.64 -5.26 5.63
C THR A 96 0.66 -4.50 5.47
N LEU A 97 0.60 -3.37 4.77
CA LEU A 97 1.74 -2.50 4.52
C LEU A 97 2.31 -1.87 5.81
N PRO A 98 1.51 -1.36 6.76
CA PRO A 98 2.03 -0.82 8.02
C PRO A 98 2.75 -1.87 8.87
N GLU A 99 2.21 -3.09 8.90
CA GLU A 99 2.83 -4.20 9.61
C GLU A 99 4.18 -4.58 8.99
N PHE A 100 4.25 -4.63 7.65
CA PHE A 100 5.51 -4.85 6.94
C PHE A 100 6.54 -3.77 7.24
N LEU A 101 6.13 -2.49 7.23
CA LEU A 101 6.99 -1.36 7.58
C LEU A 101 7.49 -1.45 9.03
N ALA A 102 6.63 -1.82 9.97
CA ALA A 102 6.98 -2.00 11.38
C ALA A 102 7.97 -3.15 11.60
N VAL A 103 7.82 -4.27 10.87
CA VAL A 103 8.78 -5.39 10.91
C VAL A 103 10.12 -4.96 10.32
N CYS A 104 10.11 -4.16 9.25
CA CYS A 104 11.36 -3.70 8.66
C CYS A 104 12.07 -2.66 9.53
N ASP A 105 11.33 -1.83 10.30
CA ASP A 105 11.88 -0.86 11.25
C ASP A 105 13.00 0.02 10.65
N GLY A 106 12.84 0.39 9.37
CA GLY A 106 13.85 1.14 8.61
C GLY A 106 15.16 0.39 8.34
N LYS A 107 15.30 -0.89 8.71
CA LYS A 107 16.51 -1.71 8.53
C LYS A 107 16.45 -2.46 7.20
N PHE A 108 17.38 -2.12 6.29
CA PHE A 108 17.51 -2.85 5.02
C PHE A 108 17.79 -4.35 5.23
N ASP A 109 18.54 -4.71 6.27
CA ASP A 109 18.87 -6.11 6.59
C ASP A 109 17.62 -6.97 6.86
N ALA A 110 16.55 -6.37 7.41
CA ALA A 110 15.30 -7.08 7.65
C ALA A 110 14.59 -7.42 6.33
N VAL A 111 14.58 -6.46 5.39
CA VAL A 111 14.05 -6.66 4.03
C VAL A 111 14.86 -7.73 3.31
N LEU A 112 16.20 -7.66 3.39
CA LEU A 112 17.10 -8.64 2.77
C LEU A 112 16.90 -10.04 3.34
N ALA A 113 16.70 -10.18 4.65
CA ALA A 113 16.46 -11.48 5.28
C ALA A 113 15.11 -12.10 4.86
N MET A 114 14.12 -11.28 4.50
CA MET A 114 12.79 -11.77 4.08
C MET A 114 12.66 -12.01 2.58
N LEU A 115 13.37 -11.24 1.74
CA LEU A 115 13.17 -11.21 0.28
C LEU A 115 14.46 -11.41 -0.53
N GLY A 116 15.61 -11.58 0.14
CA GLY A 116 16.92 -11.63 -0.50
C GLY A 116 17.16 -12.84 -1.40
N GLU A 117 16.43 -13.94 -1.20
CA GLU A 117 16.54 -15.13 -2.05
C GLU A 117 15.71 -15.00 -3.34
N ASP A 118 14.64 -14.21 -3.30
CA ASP A 118 13.67 -14.11 -4.40
C ASP A 118 13.85 -12.86 -5.28
N MET A 119 14.57 -11.84 -4.79
CA MET A 119 14.68 -10.54 -5.46
C MET A 119 16.13 -10.08 -5.67
N THR A 120 16.37 -9.40 -6.79
CA THR A 120 17.70 -8.81 -7.08
C THR A 120 17.96 -7.59 -6.17
N ARG A 121 19.23 -7.33 -5.84
CA ARG A 121 19.62 -6.18 -5.01
C ARG A 121 19.04 -4.84 -5.48
N ASN A 122 19.07 -4.58 -6.79
CA ASN A 122 18.49 -3.35 -7.36
C ASN A 122 16.98 -3.22 -7.11
N GLN A 123 16.25 -4.33 -7.12
CA GLN A 123 14.81 -4.35 -6.86
C GLN A 123 14.53 -4.08 -5.38
N LEU A 124 15.35 -4.66 -4.48
CA LEU A 124 15.28 -4.42 -3.05
C LEU A 124 15.61 -2.98 -2.69
N ASP A 125 16.62 -2.38 -3.33
CA ASP A 125 16.97 -0.97 -3.12
C ASP A 125 15.80 -0.07 -3.56
N GLN A 126 15.20 -0.31 -4.73
CA GLN A 126 14.01 0.44 -5.17
C GLN A 126 12.82 0.27 -4.23
N LEU A 127 12.57 -0.95 -3.77
CA LEU A 127 11.52 -1.23 -2.80
C LEU A 127 11.75 -0.48 -1.49
N TYR A 128 12.97 -0.51 -0.97
CA TYR A 128 13.35 0.19 0.26
C TYR A 128 13.20 1.71 0.12
N GLN A 129 13.56 2.28 -1.04
CA GLN A 129 13.34 3.70 -1.32
C GLN A 129 11.85 4.05 -1.27
N VAL A 130 10.99 3.26 -1.94
CA VAL A 130 9.54 3.48 -1.92
C VAL A 130 9.01 3.37 -0.49
N MET A 131 9.45 2.39 0.29
CA MET A 131 9.06 2.25 1.70
C MET A 131 9.37 3.49 2.53
N GLY A 132 10.51 4.15 2.28
CA GLY A 132 10.88 5.40 2.95
C GLY A 132 10.03 6.61 2.54
N THR A 133 9.39 6.56 1.37
CA THR A 133 8.49 7.63 0.89
C THR A 133 7.03 7.45 1.27
N LEU A 134 6.65 6.29 1.80
CA LEU A 134 5.26 6.01 2.16
C LEU A 134 4.80 6.91 3.32
N PRO A 135 3.63 7.54 3.19
CA PRO A 135 3.11 8.39 4.26
C PRO A 135 2.72 7.55 5.47
N GLN A 136 3.31 7.85 6.63
CA GLN A 136 2.89 7.34 7.93
C GLN A 136 2.12 8.44 8.65
N VAL A 137 0.82 8.25 8.84
CA VAL A 137 -0.06 9.24 9.46
C VAL A 137 -0.54 8.73 10.82
N GLU A 138 -0.16 9.42 11.89
CA GLU A 138 -0.70 9.21 13.22
C GLU A 138 -1.84 10.19 13.47
N VAL A 139 -3.03 9.68 13.76
CA VAL A 139 -4.24 10.49 13.95
C VAL A 139 -4.47 10.74 15.43
N ASN A 140 -4.29 11.99 15.86
CA ASN A 140 -4.61 12.44 17.21
C ASN A 140 -5.88 13.31 17.17
N MET A 141 -6.95 12.87 17.84
CA MET A 141 -8.22 13.62 17.91
C MET A 141 -8.48 14.08 19.35
N VAL A 142 -8.79 15.37 19.52
CA VAL A 142 -9.22 15.94 20.80
C VAL A 142 -10.58 16.60 20.60
N VAL A 143 -11.60 16.08 21.28
CA VAL A 143 -12.93 16.69 21.30
C VAL A 143 -12.94 17.74 22.41
N LYS A 144 -13.02 19.02 22.04
CA LYS A 144 -13.29 20.09 23.01
C LYS A 144 -14.79 20.20 23.21
N GLY A 145 -15.25 19.92 24.43
CA GLY A 145 -16.64 20.17 24.82
C GLY A 145 -16.90 21.67 24.95
N TRP A 146 -18.11 22.10 24.61
CA TRP A 146 -18.57 23.46 24.85
C TRP A 146 -19.08 23.54 26.30
N GLY A 147 -18.20 23.92 27.22
CA GLY A 147 -18.53 24.18 28.62
C GLY A 147 -18.42 25.67 28.94
N ALA A 148 -19.55 26.37 28.85
CA ALA A 148 -19.88 27.54 29.66
C ALA A 148 -21.39 27.48 29.92
#